data_AF-A0A7V6X085-F1
#
_entry.id   AF-A0A7V6X085-F1
#
_cell.length_a   1.000
_cell.length_b   1.000
_cell.length_c   1.000
_cell.angle_alpha   90.00
_cell.angle_beta   90.00
_cell.angle_gamma   90.00
#
_symmetry.space_group_name_H-M   'P 1'
#
loop_
_entity.id
_entity.type
_entity.pdbx_description
1 polymer ?
#
loop_
_entity_poly.entity_id
_entity_poly.type
_entity_poly.pdbx_seq_one_letter_code
_entity_poly.pdbx_strand_id
1 'polypeptide(L)'
;MGKTRDFLKQGIFALVFVTIGLIGGYIFFGDPADNISLKPGLMGTVNVAEGSKINIGLQEKGQYRSIEARSLYTLCGHSELLHLGDLSGMTPEQMETNFPREQGWEIADNGEKLVVTKKINALCPEDEKKRHLGRFGQYVAVIKGPPGIDGGIIEVTDIELSSLPEDFRKQAEKGILDFSSAQNLLEALDSLDEIME
;
A
#
# COMPACT_ATOMS: atom_id res chain seq x y z
N MET A 1 50.03 -47.37 -6.44
CA MET A 1 49.54 -46.58 -7.60
C MET A 1 48.14 -46.08 -7.29
N GLY A 2 47.99 -44.76 -7.18
CA GLY A 2 46.78 -43.93 -7.35
C GLY A 2 45.53 -44.23 -6.52
N LYS A 3 44.66 -43.27 -6.18
CA LYS A 3 44.68 -41.81 -6.14
C LYS A 3 43.37 -41.46 -5.42
N THR A 4 43.51 -40.79 -4.28
CA THR A 4 42.55 -39.92 -3.57
C THR A 4 41.14 -39.79 -4.15
N ARG A 5 40.13 -40.02 -3.30
CA ARG A 5 38.81 -39.35 -3.31
C ARG A 5 38.05 -39.63 -2.00
N ASP A 6 38.54 -39.03 -0.91
CA ASP A 6 37.80 -38.86 0.34
C ASP A 6 37.26 -37.44 0.38
N PHE A 7 35.98 -37.23 0.12
CA PHE A 7 35.29 -35.97 0.43
C PHE A 7 33.78 -36.19 0.35
N LEU A 8 33.19 -36.77 1.40
CA LEU A 8 31.86 -36.38 1.86
C LEU A 8 31.59 -37.05 3.22
N LYS A 9 31.08 -36.25 4.16
CA LYS A 9 30.60 -36.61 5.51
C LYS A 9 31.66 -36.54 6.61
N GLN A 10 31.91 -35.33 7.10
CA GLN A 10 31.95 -35.02 8.53
C GLN A 10 31.86 -33.50 8.75
N GLY A 11 31.25 -33.11 9.87
CA GLY A 11 30.59 -31.83 10.08
C GLY A 11 31.43 -30.57 9.85
N ILE A 12 30.81 -29.60 9.20
CA ILE A 12 31.28 -28.21 9.18
C ILE A 12 30.32 -27.42 10.08
N PHE A 13 30.70 -27.38 11.35
CA PHE A 13 30.26 -26.40 12.34
C PHE A 13 31.12 -25.16 12.08
N ALA A 14 30.71 -24.30 11.14
CA ALA A 14 31.41 -23.07 10.83
C ALA A 14 31.02 -21.97 11.81
N LEU A 15 31.87 -21.89 12.82
CA LEU A 15 32.07 -20.86 13.83
C LEU A 15 32.20 -19.45 13.22
N VAL A 16 31.29 -18.53 13.60
CA VAL A 16 31.55 -17.09 13.56
C VAL A 16 31.18 -16.50 14.92
N PHE A 17 32.09 -16.68 15.88
CA PHE A 17 32.19 -15.83 17.06
C PHE A 17 33.18 -14.71 16.73
N VAL A 18 32.69 -13.48 16.59
CA VAL A 18 33.51 -12.28 16.78
C VAL A 18 32.86 -11.46 17.88
N THR A 19 33.32 -11.74 19.09
CA THR A 19 33.14 -10.93 20.29
C THR A 19 34.17 -9.80 20.29
N ILE A 20 33.70 -8.56 20.17
CA ILE A 20 34.37 -7.35 20.65
C ILE A 20 33.21 -6.43 21.09
N GLY A 21 33.08 -5.92 22.31
CA GLY A 21 33.89 -5.99 23.51
C GLY A 21 33.16 -5.13 24.54
N LEU A 22 32.99 -5.66 25.76
CA LEU A 22 32.52 -4.94 26.93
C LEU A 22 33.49 -3.79 27.26
N ILE A 23 33.01 -2.55 27.28
CA ILE A 23 33.47 -1.54 28.24
C ILE A 23 32.24 -0.78 28.73
N GLY A 24 31.79 -1.14 29.92
CA GLY A 24 30.87 -0.32 30.71
C GLY A 24 31.63 0.75 31.49
N GLY A 25 30.99 1.93 31.60
CA GLY A 25 31.00 2.82 32.77
C GLY A 25 32.29 3.58 33.12
N TYR A 26 32.24 4.92 33.07
CA TYR A 26 32.21 5.80 34.26
C TYR A 26 32.32 7.31 33.87
N ILE A 27 31.21 8.01 34.08
CA ILE A 27 30.95 9.39 34.58
C ILE A 27 31.98 10.56 34.54
N PHE A 28 31.42 11.76 34.25
CA PHE A 28 31.57 13.09 34.88
C PHE A 28 32.30 14.26 34.14
N PHE A 29 31.66 15.45 34.24
CA PHE A 29 32.01 16.84 33.86
C PHE A 29 31.82 17.21 32.37
N GLY A 30 31.14 18.28 31.95
CA GLY A 30 30.59 19.47 32.62
C GLY A 30 30.82 20.72 31.76
N ASP A 31 29.82 21.09 30.93
CA ASP A 31 29.43 22.45 30.46
C ASP A 31 30.37 23.30 29.53
N PRO A 32 29.88 24.38 28.87
CA PRO A 32 29.13 24.36 27.59
C PRO A 32 29.73 25.29 26.52
N ALA A 33 29.51 25.02 25.22
CA ALA A 33 29.63 26.05 24.17
C ALA A 33 28.98 25.59 22.86
N ASP A 34 27.82 26.18 22.58
CA ASP A 34 27.39 26.77 21.30
C ASP A 34 28.03 26.26 19.99
N ASN A 35 27.22 25.58 19.18
CA ASN A 35 27.01 25.93 17.76
C ASN A 35 25.78 25.24 17.16
N ILE A 36 24.62 25.86 17.32
CA ILE A 36 23.46 25.55 16.47
C ILE A 36 23.76 26.12 15.08
N SER A 37 24.02 25.24 14.11
CA SER A 37 24.10 25.60 12.69
C SER A 37 22.69 25.86 12.16
N LEU A 38 22.24 27.11 12.25
CA LEU A 38 21.02 27.59 11.60
C LEU A 38 21.30 27.87 10.12
N LYS A 39 20.55 27.22 9.23
CA LYS A 39 20.51 27.57 7.81
C LYS A 39 20.17 29.07 7.63
N PRO A 40 20.83 29.80 6.71
CA PRO A 40 20.53 31.21 6.50
C PRO A 40 19.18 31.35 5.78
N GLY A 41 18.21 32.02 6.41
CA GLY A 41 16.92 32.28 5.77
C GLY A 41 15.83 32.94 6.63
N LEU A 42 15.96 33.02 7.96
CA LEU A 42 14.99 33.70 8.82
C LEU A 42 15.62 34.93 9.47
N MET A 43 15.41 36.09 8.85
CA MET A 43 15.74 37.38 9.46
C MET A 43 14.55 37.80 10.34
N GLY A 44 14.57 37.36 11.59
CA GLY A 44 13.67 37.88 12.63
C GLY A 44 14.44 38.81 13.55
N THR A 45 14.11 40.10 13.59
CA THR A 45 14.68 41.03 14.57
C THR A 45 14.03 40.76 15.93
N VAL A 46 14.80 40.26 16.90
CA VAL A 46 14.36 40.12 18.28
C VAL A 46 14.77 41.36 19.06
N ASN A 47 13.79 42.21 19.40
CA ASN A 47 13.98 43.22 20.44
C ASN A 47 13.78 42.54 21.80
N VAL A 48 14.87 42.27 22.52
CA VAL A 48 14.81 41.73 23.89
C VAL A 48 14.61 42.90 24.86
N ALA A 49 13.39 43.09 25.32
CA ALA A 49 13.12 43.88 26.53
C ALA A 49 13.33 42.98 27.74
N GLU A 50 14.32 43.36 28.56
CA GLU A 50 14.71 42.74 29.82
C GLU A 50 13.49 42.56 30.74
N GLY A 51 13.21 41.31 31.15
CA GLY A 51 12.13 40.97 32.09
C GLY A 51 10.91 40.23 31.50
N SER A 52 10.89 39.96 30.20
CA SER A 52 9.73 39.30 29.57
C SER A 52 9.86 37.77 29.64
N LYS A 53 9.02 37.10 30.46
CA LYS A 53 8.82 35.65 30.34
C LYS A 53 8.22 35.37 28.96
N ILE A 54 9.02 34.83 28.05
CA ILE A 54 8.54 34.39 26.75
C ILE A 54 7.73 33.13 26.99
N ASN A 55 6.40 33.25 27.00
CA ASN A 55 5.52 32.09 26.85
C ASN A 55 5.62 31.64 25.39
N ILE A 56 6.62 30.81 25.10
CA ILE A 56 6.62 30.03 23.87
C ILE A 56 5.53 28.98 24.07
N GLY A 57 4.31 29.33 23.66
CA GLY A 57 3.26 28.34 23.49
C GLY A 57 3.69 27.40 22.38
N LEU A 58 4.32 26.27 22.74
CA LEU A 58 4.25 25.10 21.87
C LEU A 58 2.76 24.83 21.71
N GLN A 59 2.23 24.98 20.49
CA GLN A 59 0.95 24.35 20.20
C GLN A 59 1.15 22.86 20.45
N GLU A 60 0.48 22.35 21.49
CA GLU A 60 0.37 20.92 21.71
C GLU A 60 -0.26 20.32 20.45
N LYS A 61 0.54 19.59 19.67
CA LYS A 61 0.04 18.67 18.64
C LYS A 61 -0.76 17.56 19.35
N GLY A 62 -1.97 17.87 19.80
CA GLY A 62 -2.68 16.98 20.73
C GLY A 62 -4.19 16.98 20.61
N GLN A 63 -4.81 17.92 19.89
CA GLN A 63 -6.27 17.99 19.84
C GLN A 63 -6.78 18.20 18.42
N TYR A 64 -6.80 17.11 17.65
CA TYR A 64 -7.46 17.07 16.35
C TYR A 64 -8.97 17.34 16.52
N ARG A 65 -9.54 18.21 15.69
CA ARG A 65 -10.98 18.52 15.74
C ARG A 65 -11.82 17.36 15.24
N SER A 66 -11.27 16.53 14.35
CA SER A 66 -11.90 15.32 13.84
C SER A 66 -10.86 14.29 13.43
N ILE A 67 -11.16 13.01 13.64
CA ILE A 67 -10.38 11.89 13.16
C ILE A 67 -11.30 11.07 12.25
N GLU A 68 -10.87 10.82 11.02
CA GLU A 68 -11.57 9.94 10.10
C GLU A 68 -10.70 8.74 9.79
N ALA A 69 -11.30 7.55 9.83
CA ALA A 69 -10.67 6.34 9.37
C ALA A 69 -11.37 5.82 8.12
N ARG A 70 -10.58 5.32 7.17
CA ARG A 70 -11.07 4.77 5.90
C ARG A 70 -10.22 3.60 5.43
N SER A 71 -10.83 2.69 4.69
CA SER A 71 -10.15 1.66 3.90
C SER A 71 -9.98 2.15 2.47
N LEU A 72 -8.82 1.92 1.84
CA LEU A 72 -8.53 2.19 0.44
C LEU A 72 -8.21 0.87 -0.26
N TYR A 73 -9.08 0.45 -1.16
CA TYR A 73 -8.93 -0.76 -1.98
C TYR A 73 -8.04 -0.45 -3.18
N THR A 74 -6.78 -0.88 -3.15
CA THR A 74 -5.78 -0.40 -4.12
C THR A 74 -5.97 -0.94 -5.52
N LEU A 75 -6.74 -2.02 -5.71
CA LEU A 75 -7.03 -2.54 -7.05
C LEU A 75 -8.07 -1.70 -7.80
N CYS A 76 -9.08 -1.17 -7.11
CA CYS A 76 -10.12 -0.36 -7.73
C CYS A 76 -10.10 1.14 -7.36
N GLY A 77 -9.29 1.54 -6.38
CA GLY A 77 -9.18 2.91 -5.91
C GLY A 77 -10.35 3.38 -5.03
N HIS A 78 -11.37 2.54 -4.81
CA HIS A 78 -12.49 2.89 -3.93
C HIS A 78 -12.07 3.00 -2.47
N SER A 79 -12.71 3.93 -1.76
CA SER A 79 -12.51 4.13 -0.33
C SER A 79 -13.82 4.00 0.43
N GLU A 80 -13.77 3.37 1.59
CA GLU A 80 -14.93 3.17 2.47
C GLU A 80 -14.60 3.67 3.88
N LEU A 81 -15.59 4.26 4.56
CA LEU A 81 -15.41 4.68 5.95
C LEU A 81 -15.20 3.46 6.85
N LEU A 82 -14.18 3.55 7.70
CA LEU A 82 -13.84 2.50 8.64
C LEU A 82 -14.20 2.97 10.05
N HIS A 83 -15.01 2.18 10.75
CA HIS A 83 -15.36 2.47 12.14
C HIS A 83 -14.32 1.87 13.07
N LEU A 84 -13.35 2.68 13.49
CA LEU A 84 -12.30 2.29 14.47
C LEU A 84 -12.67 2.61 15.93
N GLY A 85 -13.92 3.02 16.16
CA GLY A 85 -14.36 3.51 17.47
C GLY A 85 -13.92 4.94 17.73
N ASP A 86 -13.88 5.32 19.00
CA ASP A 86 -13.42 6.63 19.42
C ASP A 86 -11.89 6.65 19.48
N LEU A 87 -11.29 7.50 18.63
CA LEU A 87 -9.86 7.74 18.60
C LEU A 87 -9.48 9.05 19.32
N SER A 88 -10.47 9.75 19.89
CA SER A 88 -10.24 11.00 20.61
C SER A 88 -9.35 10.75 21.84
N GLY A 89 -8.29 11.55 21.97
CA GLY A 89 -7.32 11.43 23.06
C GLY A 89 -6.11 10.53 22.79
N MET A 90 -5.99 9.92 21.60
CA MET A 90 -4.74 9.23 21.22
C MET A 90 -3.64 10.25 20.88
N THR A 91 -2.43 10.06 21.44
CA THR A 91 -1.26 10.86 21.07
C THR A 91 -0.74 10.46 19.68
N PRO A 92 0.02 11.33 18.99
CA PRO A 92 0.67 10.95 17.74
C PRO A 92 1.51 9.66 17.84
N GLU A 93 2.25 9.44 18.94
CA GLU A 93 3.02 8.19 19.11
C GLU A 93 2.12 6.95 19.25
N GLN A 94 0.98 7.09 19.94
CA GLN A 94 0.00 6.01 20.05
C GLN A 94 -0.63 5.69 18.70
N MET A 95 -0.89 6.71 17.87
CA MET A 95 -1.41 6.52 16.52
C MET A 95 -0.41 5.75 15.64
N GLU A 96 0.87 6.10 15.68
CA GLU A 96 1.91 5.37 14.91
C GLU A 96 2.08 3.92 15.40
N THR A 97 1.94 3.70 16.71
CA THR A 97 2.05 2.35 17.30
C THR A 97 0.83 1.47 16.96
N ASN A 98 -0.38 2.02 17.01
CA ASN A 98 -1.63 1.28 16.75
C ASN A 98 -1.91 1.09 15.25
N PHE A 99 -1.40 1.99 14.40
CA PHE A 99 -1.61 1.97 12.96
C PHE A 99 -0.27 1.96 12.19
N PRO A 100 0.49 0.86 12.29
CA PRO A 100 1.82 0.76 11.71
C PRO A 100 1.79 0.69 10.19
N ARG A 101 2.73 1.38 9.53
CA ARG A 101 2.83 1.46 8.06
C ARG A 101 3.10 0.10 7.42
N GLU A 102 3.81 -0.77 8.13
CA GLU A 102 4.15 -2.14 7.72
C GLU A 102 2.90 -3.00 7.55
N GLN A 103 1.81 -2.66 8.24
CA GLN A 103 0.52 -3.31 8.08
C GLN A 103 -0.36 -2.60 7.03
N GLY A 104 0.16 -1.66 6.27
CA GLY A 104 -0.58 -0.93 5.24
C GLY A 104 -1.41 0.25 5.77
N TRP A 105 -1.11 0.76 6.97
CA TRP A 105 -1.72 1.99 7.45
C TRP A 105 -0.96 3.23 6.98
N GLU A 106 -1.70 4.31 6.73
CA GLU A 106 -1.15 5.63 6.40
C GLU A 106 -1.92 6.68 7.18
N ILE A 107 -1.20 7.57 7.86
CA ILE A 107 -1.79 8.65 8.63
C ILE A 107 -1.41 9.97 7.94
N ALA A 108 -2.42 10.75 7.57
CA ALA A 108 -2.26 12.08 7.01
C ALA A 108 -2.84 13.11 7.99
N ASP A 109 -2.03 14.10 8.34
CA ASP A 109 -2.40 15.21 9.21
C ASP A 109 -2.42 16.51 8.40
N ASN A 110 -3.56 17.19 8.38
CA ASN A 110 -3.72 18.49 7.72
C ASN A 110 -3.94 19.66 8.69
N GLY A 111 -3.73 19.44 10.00
CA GLY A 111 -3.90 20.42 11.07
C GLY A 111 -5.31 20.51 11.66
N GLU A 112 -6.36 20.25 10.87
CA GLU A 112 -7.75 20.26 11.36
C GLU A 112 -8.33 18.84 11.54
N LYS A 113 -7.86 17.91 10.71
CA LYS A 113 -8.36 16.56 10.60
C LYS A 113 -7.20 15.58 10.45
N LEU A 114 -7.27 14.52 11.23
CA LEU A 114 -6.40 13.36 11.07
C LEU A 114 -7.12 12.32 10.22
N VAL A 115 -6.52 11.91 9.11
CA VAL A 115 -7.07 10.88 8.22
C VAL A 115 -6.21 9.63 8.32
N VAL A 116 -6.80 8.56 8.86
CA VAL A 116 -6.19 7.24 8.99
C VAL A 116 -6.69 6.37 7.85
N THR A 117 -5.80 5.96 6.95
CA THR A 117 -6.13 5.15 5.77
C THR A 117 -5.54 3.76 5.88
N LYS A 118 -6.37 2.72 5.82
CA LYS A 118 -5.93 1.33 5.64
C LYS A 118 -5.85 1.00 4.16
N LYS A 119 -4.66 0.80 3.62
CA LYS A 119 -4.47 0.26 2.26
C LYS A 119 -4.73 -1.24 2.28
N ILE A 120 -5.64 -1.70 1.43
CA ILE A 120 -6.00 -3.10 1.25
C ILE A 120 -5.74 -3.46 -0.20
N ASN A 121 -4.86 -4.43 -0.43
CA ASN A 121 -4.54 -4.91 -1.77
C ASN A 121 -5.61 -5.88 -2.29
N ALA A 122 -6.82 -5.36 -2.51
CA ALA A 122 -7.98 -6.09 -2.98
C ALA A 122 -8.94 -5.14 -3.72
N LEU A 123 -9.98 -5.71 -4.33
CA LEU A 123 -11.16 -5.00 -4.80
C LEU A 123 -12.09 -4.69 -3.60
N CYS A 124 -12.90 -3.64 -3.70
CA CYS A 124 -13.97 -3.40 -2.74
C CYS A 124 -15.08 -4.45 -2.88
N PRO A 125 -15.93 -4.66 -1.85
CA PRO A 125 -16.99 -5.67 -1.88
C PRO A 125 -17.98 -5.55 -3.04
N GLU A 126 -18.16 -4.34 -3.59
CA GLU A 126 -19.00 -4.11 -4.76
C GLU A 126 -18.34 -4.56 -6.06
N ASP A 127 -17.09 -4.16 -6.28
CA ASP A 127 -16.32 -4.53 -7.47
C ASP A 127 -15.90 -6.00 -7.45
N GLU A 128 -15.73 -6.58 -6.26
CA GLU A 128 -15.41 -7.99 -6.06
C GLU A 128 -16.45 -8.92 -6.69
N LYS A 129 -17.70 -8.46 -6.83
CA LYS A 129 -18.81 -9.22 -7.43
C LYS A 129 -18.91 -9.05 -8.95
N LYS A 130 -18.25 -8.03 -9.51
CA LYS A 130 -18.26 -7.77 -10.95
C LYS A 130 -17.34 -8.73 -11.69
N ARG A 131 -17.67 -8.98 -12.94
CA ARG A 131 -16.92 -9.87 -13.83
C ARG A 131 -16.83 -9.17 -15.18
N HIS A 132 -15.70 -9.33 -15.84
CA HIS A 132 -15.52 -8.93 -17.22
C HIS A 132 -14.70 -9.99 -17.94
N LEU A 133 -14.68 -9.93 -19.27
CA LEU A 133 -13.86 -10.80 -20.08
C LEU A 133 -12.54 -10.10 -20.44
N GLY A 134 -11.48 -10.90 -20.43
CA GLY A 134 -10.17 -10.45 -20.85
C GLY A 134 -9.39 -11.57 -21.52
N ARG A 135 -8.15 -11.25 -21.89
CA ARG A 135 -7.25 -12.20 -22.54
C ARG A 135 -6.46 -13.01 -21.52
N PHE A 136 -6.42 -14.32 -21.72
CA PHE A 136 -5.41 -15.19 -21.12
C PHE A 136 -4.73 -16.05 -22.18
N GLY A 137 -3.51 -15.68 -22.54
CA GLY A 137 -2.77 -16.36 -23.62
C GLY A 137 -3.45 -16.15 -24.98
N GLN A 138 -4.00 -17.22 -25.55
CA GLN A 138 -4.76 -17.21 -26.80
C GLN A 138 -6.28 -17.35 -26.60
N TYR A 139 -6.72 -17.47 -25.35
CA TYR A 139 -8.12 -17.71 -25.00
C TYR A 139 -8.73 -16.54 -24.22
N VAL A 140 -10.05 -16.48 -24.24
CA VAL A 140 -10.82 -15.55 -23.40
C VAL A 140 -10.90 -16.10 -21.98
N ALA A 141 -10.78 -15.23 -20.99
CA ALA A 141 -10.88 -15.57 -19.58
C ALA A 141 -11.90 -14.67 -18.87
N VAL A 142 -12.57 -15.22 -17.87
CA VAL A 142 -13.42 -14.48 -16.94
C VAL A 142 -12.53 -13.91 -15.83
N ILE A 143 -12.50 -12.60 -15.72
CA ILE A 143 -11.67 -11.85 -14.77
C ILE A 143 -12.58 -11.25 -13.70
N LYS A 144 -12.10 -11.29 -12.46
CA LYS A 144 -12.74 -10.68 -11.31
C LYS A 144 -12.56 -9.16 -11.35
N GLY A 145 -13.63 -8.41 -11.12
CA GLY A 145 -13.60 -6.94 -11.11
C GLY A 145 -14.34 -6.31 -12.30
N PRO A 146 -14.48 -4.97 -12.29
CA PRO A 146 -15.05 -4.22 -13.41
C PRO A 146 -14.12 -4.22 -14.63
N PRO A 147 -14.63 -3.90 -15.82
CA PRO A 147 -13.82 -3.73 -17.02
C PRO A 147 -12.61 -2.83 -16.80
N GLY A 148 -11.44 -3.28 -17.21
CA GLY A 148 -10.16 -2.58 -17.10
C GLY A 148 -9.42 -2.79 -15.79
N ILE A 149 -9.97 -3.55 -14.84
CA ILE A 149 -9.34 -3.83 -13.55
C ILE A 149 -9.11 -5.34 -13.38
N ASP A 150 -7.85 -5.76 -13.36
CA ASP A 150 -7.50 -7.15 -13.12
C ASP A 150 -7.53 -7.50 -11.62
N GLY A 151 -8.65 -8.06 -11.17
CA GLY A 151 -8.81 -8.63 -9.83
C GLY A 151 -8.45 -10.11 -9.73
N GLY A 152 -7.88 -10.70 -10.79
CA GLY A 152 -7.52 -12.11 -10.89
C GLY A 152 -8.46 -12.93 -11.78
N ILE A 153 -7.90 -13.97 -12.39
CA ILE A 153 -8.61 -14.89 -13.28
C ILE A 153 -9.45 -15.87 -12.46
N ILE A 154 -10.71 -16.00 -12.84
CA ILE A 154 -11.65 -16.95 -12.24
C ILE A 154 -11.72 -18.20 -13.09
N GLU A 155 -11.79 -18.02 -14.41
CA GLU A 155 -11.99 -19.10 -15.36
C GLU A 155 -11.30 -18.77 -16.69
N VAL A 156 -10.70 -19.77 -17.31
CA VAL A 156 -10.19 -19.68 -18.69
C VAL A 156 -11.15 -20.48 -19.55
N THR A 157 -11.71 -19.84 -20.57
CA THR A 157 -12.65 -20.46 -21.51
C THR A 157 -11.90 -21.16 -22.64
N ASP A 158 -12.61 -21.94 -23.44
CA ASP A 158 -12.15 -22.55 -24.69
C ASP A 158 -12.33 -21.63 -25.91
N ILE A 159 -12.91 -20.44 -25.73
CA ILE A 159 -13.10 -19.46 -26.79
C ILE A 159 -11.75 -18.85 -27.15
N GLU A 160 -11.29 -19.08 -28.38
CA GLU A 160 -10.08 -18.46 -28.91
C GLU A 160 -10.28 -16.96 -29.15
N LEU A 161 -9.27 -16.13 -28.86
CA LEU A 161 -9.32 -14.71 -29.22
C LEU A 161 -9.44 -14.50 -30.74
N SER A 162 -8.90 -15.43 -31.54
CA SER A 162 -8.93 -15.39 -33.00
C SER A 162 -10.34 -15.58 -33.57
N SER A 163 -11.24 -16.25 -32.85
CA SER A 163 -12.61 -16.47 -33.31
C SER A 163 -13.54 -15.28 -33.04
N LEU A 164 -13.13 -14.34 -32.17
CA LEU A 164 -13.92 -13.15 -31.89
C LEU A 164 -13.88 -12.13 -33.03
N PRO A 165 -14.99 -11.40 -33.27
CA PRO A 165 -15.00 -10.21 -34.09
C PRO A 165 -13.91 -9.23 -33.65
N GLU A 166 -13.35 -8.48 -34.61
CA GLU A 166 -12.17 -7.65 -34.38
C GLU A 166 -12.34 -6.68 -33.20
N ASP A 167 -13.53 -6.08 -33.05
CA ASP A 167 -13.82 -5.13 -31.98
C ASP A 167 -13.88 -5.80 -30.60
N PHE A 168 -14.45 -6.99 -30.50
CA PHE A 168 -14.50 -7.75 -29.25
C PHE A 168 -13.13 -8.29 -28.88
N ARG A 169 -12.37 -8.77 -29.86
CA ARG A 169 -10.98 -9.18 -29.66
C ARG A 169 -10.14 -8.04 -29.07
N LYS A 170 -10.21 -6.83 -29.66
CA LYS A 170 -9.50 -5.64 -29.15
C LYS A 170 -9.92 -5.26 -27.73
N GLN A 171 -11.19 -5.43 -27.38
CA GLN A 171 -11.69 -5.17 -26.04
C GLN A 171 -11.21 -6.23 -25.03
N ALA A 172 -11.25 -7.52 -25.39
CA ALA A 172 -10.74 -8.61 -24.56
C ALA A 172 -9.23 -8.49 -24.32
N GLU A 173 -8.46 -8.10 -25.34
CA GLU A 173 -7.02 -7.84 -25.20
C GLU A 173 -6.70 -6.71 -24.21
N LYS A 174 -7.58 -5.71 -24.12
CA LYS A 174 -7.47 -4.62 -23.16
C LYS A 174 -8.09 -4.93 -21.80
N GLY A 175 -8.74 -6.09 -21.65
CA GLY A 175 -9.49 -6.46 -20.45
C GLY A 175 -10.69 -5.53 -20.17
N ILE A 176 -11.29 -4.93 -21.20
CA ILE A 176 -12.42 -3.99 -21.05
C ILE A 176 -13.73 -4.56 -21.62
N LEU A 177 -13.75 -5.85 -21.97
CA LEU A 177 -14.91 -6.48 -22.58
C LEU A 177 -15.97 -6.76 -21.50
N ASP A 178 -17.04 -5.97 -21.50
CA ASP A 178 -18.06 -5.93 -20.43
C ASP A 178 -19.09 -7.06 -20.55
N PHE A 179 -18.63 -8.29 -20.42
CA PHE A 179 -19.46 -9.48 -20.26
C PHE A 179 -19.10 -10.19 -18.97
N SER A 180 -20.11 -10.59 -18.19
CA SER A 180 -19.89 -11.24 -16.90
C SER A 180 -19.57 -12.73 -17.00
N SER A 181 -19.79 -13.34 -18.16
CA SER A 181 -19.57 -14.77 -18.43
C SER A 181 -19.30 -15.03 -19.91
N ALA A 182 -18.75 -16.20 -20.22
CA ALA A 182 -18.60 -16.68 -21.60
C ALA A 182 -19.94 -16.87 -22.31
N GLN A 183 -20.97 -17.33 -21.58
CA GLN A 183 -22.31 -17.55 -22.10
C GLN A 183 -22.93 -16.26 -22.63
N ASN A 184 -22.82 -15.16 -21.87
CA ASN A 184 -23.35 -13.87 -22.30
C ASN A 184 -22.63 -13.33 -23.55
N LEU A 185 -21.33 -13.63 -23.69
CA LEU A 185 -20.58 -13.28 -24.89
C LEU A 185 -21.07 -14.09 -26.10
N LEU A 186 -21.25 -15.40 -25.95
CA LEU A 186 -21.75 -16.25 -27.03
C LEU A 186 -23.15 -15.83 -27.49
N GLU A 187 -24.07 -15.55 -26.55
CA GLU A 187 -25.41 -15.04 -26.88
C GLU A 187 -25.36 -13.71 -27.66
N ALA A 188 -24.43 -12.82 -27.31
CA ALA A 188 -24.21 -11.57 -28.03
C ALA A 188 -23.63 -11.80 -29.43
N LEU A 189 -22.75 -12.80 -29.61
CA LEU A 189 -22.20 -13.17 -30.90
C LEU A 189 -23.25 -13.79 -31.82
N ASP A 190 -24.06 -14.73 -31.32
CA ASP A 190 -25.14 -15.36 -32.07
C ASP A 190 -26.14 -14.31 -32.58
N SER A 191 -26.44 -13.30 -31.74
CA SER A 191 -27.31 -12.17 -32.11
C SER A 191 -26.71 -11.26 -33.20
N LEU A 192 -25.38 -11.18 -33.30
CA LEU A 192 -24.71 -10.38 -34.33
C LEU A 192 -24.71 -11.08 -35.69
N ASP A 193 -24.51 -12.40 -35.70
CA ASP A 193 -24.52 -13.21 -36.91
C ASP A 193 -25.90 -13.19 -37.60
N GLU A 194 -27.00 -13.15 -36.83
CA GLU A 194 -28.37 -13.04 -37.36
C GLU A 194 -28.65 -11.73 -38.11
N ILE A 195 -27.91 -10.65 -37.82
CA ILE A 195 -28.06 -9.35 -38.50
C ILE A 195 -27.29 -9.33 -39.85
N MET A 196 -26.40 -10.29 -40.06
CA MET A 196 -25.53 -10.39 -41.23
C MET A 196 -26.05 -11.34 -42.32
N GLU A 197 -27.21 -11.98 -42.12
CA GLU A 197 -28.00 -12.68 -43.16
C GLU A 197 -29.04 -11.77 -43.84
#